data_AF-A0A376DA96-F1
#
_entry.id   AF-A0A376DA96-F1
#
_cell.length_a   1.000
_cell.length_b   1.000
_cell.length_c   1.000
_cell.angle_alpha   90.00
_cell.angle_beta   90.00
_cell.angle_gamma   90.00
#
_symmetry.space_group_name_H-M   'P 1'
#
loop_
_entity.id
_entity.type
_entity.pdbx_description
1 polymer ?
#
loop_
_entity_poly.entity_id
_entity_poly.type
_entity_poly.pdbx_seq_one_letter_code
_entity_poly.pdbx_strand_id
1 'polypeptide(L)'
;MKGCRCRRPYDRPDPRIKQLARRSTVTPGGVACKYNDIIPADHCLHDVQDMSNLNHPEADLNKGQYGCVGHALHVAKKLLPFMPANAGILLVPCGRGDSGFTAGAEGRLTKRRERPQARPCGGRINRCIMTWSAEPVRP
;
A
#
# COMPACT_ATOMS: atom_id res chain seq x y z
N MET A 1 -18.62 6.11 16.95
CA MET A 1 -17.77 5.73 15.81
C MET A 1 -17.36 7.00 15.07
N LYS A 2 -16.09 7.44 15.18
CA LYS A 2 -15.55 8.60 14.45
C LYS A 2 -14.35 8.12 13.63
N GLY A 3 -14.60 7.53 12.47
CA GLY A 3 -13.58 6.91 11.61
C GLY A 3 -12.96 7.86 10.58
N CYS A 4 -13.62 8.98 10.24
CA CYS A 4 -13.03 9.99 9.36
C CYS A 4 -12.17 10.97 10.14
N ARG A 5 -10.92 10.61 10.39
CA ARG A 5 -9.87 11.61 10.47
C ARG A 5 -8.67 11.08 9.71
N CYS A 6 -8.73 11.19 8.38
CA CYS A 6 -7.53 11.44 7.59
C CYS A 6 -6.92 12.75 8.13
N ARG A 7 -6.21 12.69 9.25
CA ARG A 7 -5.65 13.86 9.92
C ARG A 7 -4.45 14.22 9.06
N ARG A 8 -4.65 15.23 8.22
CA ARG A 8 -3.75 15.66 7.14
C ARG A 8 -2.24 15.60 7.41
N PRO A 9 -1.68 15.81 8.63
CA PRO A 9 -0.26 15.62 8.87
C PRO A 9 0.19 14.15 8.88
N TYR A 10 -0.58 13.25 9.48
CA TYR A 10 -0.14 11.88 9.77
C TYR A 10 -0.29 10.95 8.57
N ASP A 11 -1.29 11.19 7.74
CA ASP A 11 -1.63 10.35 6.58
C ASP A 11 -0.99 10.83 5.28
N ARG A 12 -0.27 11.96 5.31
CA ARG A 12 0.41 12.51 4.14
C ARG A 12 1.49 11.56 3.59
N PRO A 13 1.57 11.31 2.29
CA PRO A 13 2.71 10.57 1.71
C PRO A 13 4.04 11.25 2.02
N ASP A 14 5.10 10.45 2.20
CA ASP A 14 6.48 10.92 2.38
C ASP A 14 7.30 10.56 1.13
N PRO A 15 8.15 11.46 0.60
CA PRO A 15 8.98 11.17 -0.57
C PRO A 15 9.88 9.93 -0.43
N ARG A 16 10.36 9.63 0.79
CA ARG A 16 11.27 8.51 1.09
C ARG A 16 10.53 7.20 1.38
N ILE A 17 9.20 7.21 1.48
CA ILE A 17 8.39 6.02 1.76
C ILE A 17 7.60 5.65 0.50
N LYS A 18 7.92 4.50 -0.08
CA LYS A 18 7.32 3.96 -1.29
C LYS A 18 6.62 2.64 -1.02
N GLN A 19 5.79 2.20 -1.96
CA GLN A 19 5.17 0.87 -1.94
C GLN A 19 5.23 0.23 -3.33
N LEU A 20 5.13 -1.10 -3.37
CA LEU A 20 4.92 -1.83 -4.62
C LEU A 20 3.46 -1.76 -5.05
N ALA A 21 3.23 -1.37 -6.29
CA ALA A 21 1.89 -1.25 -6.85
C ALA A 21 1.24 -2.61 -7.13
N ARG A 22 -0.03 -2.78 -6.73
CA ARG A 22 -0.90 -3.91 -7.14
C ARG A 22 -2.16 -3.50 -7.93
N ARG A 23 -2.65 -2.28 -7.74
CA ARG A 23 -3.85 -1.75 -8.40
C ARG A 23 -3.57 -1.24 -9.82
N SER A 24 -4.63 -0.83 -10.53
CA SER A 24 -4.58 -0.18 -11.85
C SER A 24 -3.90 1.18 -11.85
N THR A 25 -4.10 1.90 -10.76
CA THR A 25 -3.82 3.33 -10.63
C THR A 25 -3.27 3.57 -9.23
N VAL A 26 -2.43 4.59 -9.10
CA VAL A 26 -1.78 4.95 -7.83
C VAL A 26 -2.82 5.37 -6.78
N THR A 27 -3.80 6.16 -7.21
CA THR A 27 -4.97 6.56 -6.41
C THR A 27 -6.23 6.23 -7.19
N PRO A 28 -7.42 6.18 -6.57
CA PRO A 28 -8.68 6.08 -7.31
C PRO A 28 -8.78 7.22 -8.34
N GLY A 29 -8.96 6.88 -9.62
CA GLY A 29 -9.00 7.85 -10.73
C GLY A 29 -7.67 8.55 -11.07
N GLY A 30 -6.57 8.15 -10.45
CA GLY A 30 -5.25 8.75 -10.66
C GLY A 30 -4.45 8.13 -11.81
N VAL A 31 -3.14 8.39 -11.78
CA VAL A 31 -2.17 7.89 -12.77
C VAL A 31 -2.15 6.36 -12.78
N ALA A 32 -2.10 5.77 -13.97
CA ALA A 32 -1.97 4.32 -14.15
C ALA A 32 -0.63 3.80 -13.59
N CYS A 33 -0.66 2.63 -12.95
CA CYS A 33 0.53 1.92 -12.49
C CYS A 33 0.46 0.45 -12.87
N LYS A 34 1.62 -0.18 -13.08
CA LYS A 34 1.75 -1.60 -13.34
C LYS A 34 2.06 -2.36 -12.06
N TYR A 35 1.86 -3.68 -12.10
CA TYR A 35 2.19 -4.55 -10.98
C TYR A 35 3.68 -4.48 -10.66
N ASN A 36 4.02 -4.28 -9.39
CA ASN A 36 5.37 -4.05 -8.85
C ASN A 36 6.05 -2.73 -9.24
N ASP A 37 5.33 -1.76 -9.80
CA ASP A 37 5.88 -0.41 -9.95
C ASP A 37 6.12 0.22 -8.56
N ILE A 38 7.18 1.02 -8.44
CA ILE A 38 7.50 1.77 -7.23
C ILE A 38 6.66 3.05 -7.22
N ILE A 39 5.71 3.14 -6.31
CA ILE A 39 4.77 4.27 -6.19
C ILE A 39 4.82 4.88 -4.79
N PRO A 40 4.34 6.12 -4.58
CA PRO A 40 4.23 6.70 -3.25
C PRO A 40 3.39 5.84 -2.31
N ALA A 41 3.84 5.69 -1.06
CA ALA A 41 3.02 5.08 -0.01
C ALA A 41 2.05 6.11 0.58
N ASP A 42 0.77 5.75 0.60
CA ASP A 42 -0.34 6.51 1.14
C ASP A 42 -0.98 5.79 2.33
N HIS A 43 -2.05 6.35 2.91
CA HIS A 43 -2.76 5.75 4.02
C HIS A 43 -3.55 4.49 3.62
N CYS A 44 -3.86 4.30 2.33
CA CYS A 44 -4.59 3.15 1.81
C CYS A 44 -3.74 2.38 0.78
N LEU A 45 -2.85 1.54 1.30
CA LEU A 45 -1.86 0.79 0.52
C LEU A 45 -2.47 -0.16 -0.52
N HIS A 46 -1.66 -0.54 -1.49
CA HIS A 46 -1.97 -1.50 -2.55
C HIS A 46 -1.93 -2.95 -2.03
N ASP A 47 -2.68 -3.24 -0.98
CA ASP A 47 -2.82 -4.60 -0.44
C ASP A 47 -3.52 -5.54 -1.43
N VAL A 48 -3.51 -6.85 -1.14
CA VAL A 48 -4.20 -7.86 -1.98
C VAL A 48 -5.70 -7.57 -2.04
N GLN A 49 -6.27 -7.09 -0.94
CA GLN A 49 -7.63 -6.56 -0.92
C GLN A 49 -7.61 -5.05 -1.15
N ASP A 50 -8.29 -4.59 -2.19
CA ASP A 50 -8.42 -3.16 -2.49
C ASP A 50 -9.50 -2.53 -1.59
N MET A 51 -9.05 -1.72 -0.64
CA MET A 51 -9.92 -1.01 0.31
C MET A 51 -10.17 0.44 -0.08
N SER A 52 -9.76 0.86 -1.28
CA SER A 52 -9.76 2.28 -1.65
C SER A 52 -11.10 2.87 -2.04
N ASN A 53 -12.06 2.02 -2.39
CA ASN A 53 -13.44 2.43 -2.67
C ASN A 53 -14.34 2.37 -1.42
N LEU A 54 -13.79 1.95 -0.26
CA LEU A 54 -14.52 1.87 0.99
C LEU A 54 -14.32 3.16 1.78
N ASN A 55 -15.09 4.17 1.38
CA ASN A 55 -14.98 5.53 1.91
C ASN A 55 -15.87 5.71 3.15
N HIS A 56 -15.43 6.55 4.07
CA HIS A 56 -16.28 7.01 5.16
C HIS A 56 -17.37 7.96 4.60
N PRO A 57 -18.60 7.98 5.17
CA PRO A 57 -19.68 8.84 4.68
C PRO A 57 -19.34 10.34 4.57
N GLU A 58 -18.52 10.82 5.51
CA GLU A 58 -18.06 12.22 5.59
C GLU A 58 -16.70 12.47 4.88
N ALA A 59 -16.24 11.55 4.04
CA ALA A 59 -14.94 11.69 3.39
C ALA A 59 -15.00 12.67 2.20
N ASP A 60 -14.02 13.58 2.15
CA ASP A 60 -13.86 14.50 1.02
C ASP A 60 -12.85 13.92 0.01
N LEU A 61 -13.38 13.31 -1.05
CA LEU A 61 -12.58 12.66 -2.10
C LEU A 61 -11.71 13.65 -2.88
N ASN A 62 -12.14 14.91 -3.03
CA ASN A 62 -11.35 15.95 -3.69
C ASN A 62 -10.07 16.29 -2.91
N LYS A 63 -10.06 15.97 -1.61
CA LYS A 63 -8.91 16.14 -0.71
C LYS A 63 -8.06 14.87 -0.58
N GLY A 64 -8.33 13.84 -1.37
CA GLY A 64 -7.62 12.56 -1.32
C GLY A 64 -8.00 11.69 -0.12
N GLN A 65 -9.14 11.94 0.52
CA GLN A 65 -9.63 11.13 1.65
C GLN A 65 -10.39 9.90 1.13
N TYR A 66 -9.72 9.00 0.43
CA TYR A 66 -10.35 7.76 -0.05
C TYR A 66 -9.99 6.56 0.82
N GLY A 67 -10.84 5.56 0.81
CA GLY A 67 -10.59 4.25 1.40
C GLY A 67 -10.44 4.22 2.92
N CYS A 68 -9.94 3.08 3.37
CA CYS A 68 -9.60 2.84 4.76
C CYS A 68 -8.16 3.26 5.09
N VAL A 69 -7.86 3.46 6.37
CA VAL A 69 -6.52 3.85 6.85
C VAL A 69 -5.78 2.63 7.39
N GLY A 70 -4.62 2.33 6.82
CA GLY A 70 -3.69 1.29 7.27
C GLY A 70 -2.51 1.86 8.07
N HIS A 71 -2.01 1.09 9.02
CA HIS A 71 -0.94 1.53 9.93
C HIS A 71 0.49 1.49 9.35
N ALA A 72 0.71 0.90 8.16
CA ALA A 72 2.08 0.71 7.66
C ALA A 72 2.78 2.05 7.39
N LEU A 73 2.07 3.03 6.84
CA LEU A 73 2.62 4.35 6.57
C LEU A 73 3.07 5.01 7.88
N HIS A 74 2.28 4.88 8.95
CA HIS A 74 2.64 5.45 10.25
C HIS A 74 3.84 4.74 10.88
N VAL A 75 3.94 3.42 10.74
CA VAL A 75 5.11 2.65 11.18
C VAL A 75 6.36 3.09 10.40
N ALA A 76 6.27 3.18 9.08
CA ALA A 76 7.38 3.61 8.24
C ALA A 76 7.85 5.04 8.57
N LYS A 77 6.92 5.98 8.79
CA LYS A 77 7.25 7.34 9.24
C LYS A 77 7.96 7.37 10.58
N LYS A 78 7.58 6.50 11.53
CA LYS A 78 8.24 6.39 12.83
C LYS A 78 9.63 5.76 12.73
N LEU A 79 9.87 4.91 11.74
CA LEU A 79 11.17 4.29 11.50
C LEU A 79 12.13 5.21 10.73
N LEU A 80 11.61 6.14 9.93
CA LEU A 80 12.40 7.02 9.06
C LEU A 80 13.53 7.81 9.78
N PRO A 81 13.34 8.35 11.00
CA PRO A 81 14.40 9.04 11.74
C PRO A 81 15.58 8.16 12.15
N PHE A 82 15.40 6.84 12.19
CA PHE A 82 16.44 5.88 12.56
C PHE A 82 17.25 5.38 11.34
N MET A 83 16.91 5.85 10.14
CA MET A 83 17.56 5.45 8.89
C MET A 83 18.43 6.57 8.33
N PRO A 84 19.53 6.23 7.63
CA PRO A 84 20.39 7.24 7.01
C PRO A 84 19.62 8.03 5.95
N ALA A 85 19.98 9.30 5.75
CA ALA A 85 19.22 10.23 4.91
C ALA A 85 19.09 9.79 3.43
N ASN A 86 20.03 8.98 2.94
CA ASN A 86 20.06 8.43 1.58
C ASN A 86 19.23 7.14 1.40
N ALA A 87 18.67 6.59 2.48
CA ALA A 87 17.83 5.41 2.41
C ALA A 87 16.33 5.76 2.49
N GLY A 88 15.51 4.98 1.80
CA GLY A 88 14.06 5.02 1.84
C GLY A 88 13.47 3.69 2.32
N ILE A 89 12.18 3.72 2.62
CA ILE A 89 11.42 2.54 3.03
C ILE A 89 10.54 2.10 1.86
N LEU A 90 10.68 0.84 1.44
CA LEU A 90 9.81 0.21 0.46
C LEU A 90 8.88 -0.77 1.18
N LEU A 91 7.59 -0.43 1.18
CA LEU A 91 6.53 -1.26 1.72
C LEU A 91 6.08 -2.28 0.66
N VAL A 92 5.98 -3.55 1.07
CA VAL A 92 5.41 -4.62 0.25
C VAL A 92 4.03 -4.98 0.80
N PRO A 93 2.96 -4.31 0.32
CA PRO A 93 1.60 -4.59 0.77
C PRO A 93 1.13 -5.94 0.22
N CYS A 94 0.71 -6.82 1.11
CA CYS A 94 0.27 -8.19 0.80
C CYS A 94 -0.97 -8.60 1.62
N GLY A 95 -1.55 -7.66 2.37
CA GLY A 95 -2.65 -7.92 3.28
C GLY A 95 -3.92 -8.32 2.53
N ARG A 96 -4.63 -9.29 3.08
CA ARG A 96 -5.98 -9.66 2.65
C ARG A 96 -6.82 -9.83 3.92
N GLY A 97 -7.91 -9.08 4.04
CA GLY A 97 -8.88 -9.31 5.09
C GLY A 97 -9.55 -10.67 4.91
N ASP A 98 -10.00 -11.25 6.02
CA ASP A 98 -10.66 -12.55 6.04
C ASP A 98 -9.80 -13.71 5.47
N SER A 99 -8.47 -13.61 5.62
CA SER A 99 -7.56 -14.72 5.37
C SER A 99 -7.29 -15.48 6.67
N GLY A 100 -7.47 -16.80 6.67
CA GLY A 100 -7.14 -17.68 7.80
C GLY A 100 -6.25 -18.85 7.36
N PHE A 101 -5.59 -19.50 8.33
CA PHE A 101 -4.80 -20.70 8.08
C PHE A 101 -5.66 -21.96 7.89
N THR A 102 -6.76 -22.05 8.63
CA THR A 102 -7.68 -23.20 8.63
C THR A 102 -8.99 -22.92 7.90
N ALA A 103 -9.19 -21.69 7.42
CA ALA A 103 -10.41 -21.24 6.75
C ALA A 103 -10.10 -20.14 5.72
N GLY A 104 -10.87 -20.13 4.62
CA GLY A 104 -10.74 -19.16 3.53
C GLY A 104 -10.61 -19.84 2.17
N ALA A 105 -11.05 -19.15 1.12
CA ALA A 105 -10.91 -19.65 -0.25
C ALA A 105 -9.44 -19.57 -0.69
N GLU A 106 -8.94 -20.63 -1.34
CA GLU A 106 -7.56 -20.70 -1.78
C GLU A 106 -7.23 -19.52 -2.67
N GLY A 107 -7.93 -19.29 -3.79
CA GLY A 107 -7.64 -18.22 -4.76
C GLY A 107 -6.72 -18.69 -5.91
N ARG A 108 -6.10 -17.78 -6.67
CA ARG A 108 -5.08 -18.09 -7.69
C ARG A 108 -4.00 -17.01 -7.81
N LEU A 109 -2.74 -17.42 -7.90
CA LEU A 109 -1.60 -16.56 -8.18
C LEU A 109 -1.43 -16.44 -9.69
N THR A 110 -1.48 -15.22 -10.20
CA THR A 110 -1.20 -14.95 -11.60
C THR A 110 0.19 -14.35 -11.75
N LYS A 111 1.12 -15.11 -12.33
CA LYS A 111 2.34 -14.55 -12.90
C LYS A 111 1.94 -13.80 -14.16
N ARG A 112 1.71 -12.50 -14.06
CA ARG A 112 1.47 -11.66 -15.24
C ARG A 112 2.11 -10.30 -15.00
N ARG A 113 2.92 -9.83 -15.96
CA ARG A 113 3.37 -8.44 -16.02
C ARG A 113 2.20 -7.47 -16.29
N GLU A 114 1.02 -7.96 -16.69
CA GLU A 114 -0.24 -7.22 -16.88
C GLU A 114 -1.44 -8.16 -16.68
N ARG A 115 -2.50 -7.69 -16.00
CA ARG A 115 -3.76 -8.35 -15.53
C ARG A 115 -4.33 -9.59 -16.29
N PRO A 116 -5.07 -10.50 -15.60
CA PRO A 116 -6.44 -10.22 -15.15
C PRO A 116 -6.61 -10.42 -13.64
N GLN A 117 -7.60 -9.73 -13.07
CA GLN A 117 -7.95 -9.74 -11.65
C GLN A 117 -8.45 -11.14 -11.22
N ALA A 118 -7.51 -12.04 -10.96
CA ALA A 118 -7.79 -13.30 -10.28
C ALA A 118 -7.57 -13.09 -8.78
N ARG A 119 -8.55 -13.50 -7.98
CA ARG A 119 -8.55 -13.44 -6.51
C ARG A 119 -7.25 -14.07 -5.99
N PRO A 120 -6.28 -13.31 -5.47
CA PRO A 120 -4.96 -13.87 -5.17
C PRO A 120 -5.06 -14.89 -4.05
N CYS A 121 -4.43 -16.05 -4.26
CA CYS A 121 -4.30 -17.06 -3.23
C CYS A 121 -3.19 -16.77 -2.23
N GLY A 122 -3.45 -17.16 -0.99
CA GLY A 122 -2.47 -17.23 0.09
C GLY A 122 -2.24 -15.90 0.79
N GLY A 123 -3.07 -15.62 1.80
CA GLY A 123 -2.77 -14.61 2.81
C GLY A 123 -1.47 -14.97 3.51
N ARG A 124 -0.44 -14.14 3.33
CA ARG A 124 0.58 -13.96 4.35
C ARG A 124 0.49 -12.54 4.85
N ILE A 125 0.27 -12.42 6.15
CA ILE A 125 0.43 -11.24 7.00
C ILE A 125 1.90 -10.78 7.04
N ASN A 126 2.62 -10.82 5.91
CA ASN A 126 3.99 -10.35 5.84
C ASN A 126 3.98 -8.98 5.20
N ARG A 127 3.82 -7.98 6.05
CA ARG A 127 4.14 -6.61 5.73
C ARG A 127 5.66 -6.49 5.73
N CYS A 128 6.30 -6.89 4.63
CA CYS A 128 7.75 -6.75 4.51
C CYS A 128 8.08 -5.27 4.34
N ILE A 129 8.82 -4.74 5.31
CA ILE A 129 9.49 -3.44 5.21
C ILE A 129 10.87 -3.75 4.62
N MET A 130 11.05 -3.45 3.34
CA MET A 130 12.36 -3.55 2.71
C MET A 130 13.02 -2.17 2.81
N THR A 131 14.27 -2.12 3.26
CA THR A 131 15.08 -0.91 3.10
C THR A 131 15.51 -0.82 1.64
N TRP A 132 15.39 0.36 1.05
CA TRP A 132 15.88 0.62 -0.31
C TRP A 132 16.90 1.77 -0.25
N SER A 133 18.12 1.52 -0.72
CA SER A 133 19.13 2.57 -0.93
C SER A 133 18.95 3.14 -2.34
N ALA A 134 18.95 4.46 -2.46
CA ALA A 134 18.90 5.16 -3.74
C ALA A 134 20.29 5.24 -4.42
N GLU A 135 21.26 4.41 -4.04
CA GLU A 135 22.56 4.36 -4.70
C GLU A 135 22.44 3.68 -6.07
N PRO A 136 23.07 4.22 -7.12
CA PRO A 136 23.15 3.53 -8.40
C PRO A 136 23.86 2.20 -8.19
N VAL A 137 23.27 1.13 -8.72
CA VAL A 137 23.94 -0.16 -8.87
C VAL A 137 25.24 0.11 -9.61
N ARG A 138 26.39 0.04 -8.91
CA ARG A 138 27.69 0.10 -9.56
C ARG A 138 27.80 -1.10 -10.52
N PRO A 139 28.30 -0.90 -11.74
CA PRO A 139 28.40 -1.95 -12.75
C PRO A 139 29.27 -3.12 -12.30
#